data_AF-A0A0M4S699-F1
#
_entry.id   AF-A0A0M4S699-F1
#
_cell.length_a   1.000
_cell.length_b   1.000
_cell.length_c   1.000
_cell.angle_alpha   90.00
_cell.angle_beta   90.00
_cell.angle_gamma   90.00
#
_symmetry.space_group_name_H-M   'P 1'
#
loop_
_entity.id
_entity.type
_entity.pdbx_description
1 polymer ?
#
loop_
_entity_poly.entity_id
_entity_poly.type
_entity_poly.pdbx_seq_one_letter_code
_entity_poly.pdbx_strand_id
1 'polypeptide(L)'
;MFYEYDYNYLIKIISKEKIIYENTEYKNIIAKFCYSDKRTFKQGYEKLSKKYNDEQYEILTYQKIRRSWYECPKPRIRIKK
;
A
#
# COMPACT_ATOMS: atom_id res chain seq x y z
N MET A 1 -16.08 -7.14 -20.02
CA MET A 1 -16.31 -7.73 -18.69
C MET A 1 -15.22 -7.25 -17.75
N PHE A 2 -15.43 -6.12 -17.08
CA PHE A 2 -14.53 -5.72 -15.99
C PHE A 2 -14.95 -6.51 -14.77
N TYR A 3 -14.17 -7.53 -14.41
CA TYR A 3 -14.22 -8.05 -13.05
C TYR A 3 -13.77 -6.91 -12.14
N GLU A 4 -14.72 -6.06 -11.72
CA GLU A 4 -14.55 -5.21 -10.56
C GLU A 4 -14.40 -6.16 -9.37
N TYR A 5 -13.21 -6.69 -9.18
CA TYR A 5 -12.84 -7.27 -7.91
C TYR A 5 -13.11 -6.18 -6.88
N ASP A 6 -14.09 -6.43 -6.02
CA ASP A 6 -14.50 -5.52 -4.96
C ASP A 6 -13.40 -5.50 -3.89
N TYR A 7 -12.31 -4.82 -4.23
CA TYR A 7 -11.18 -4.62 -3.34
C TYR A 7 -11.54 -3.56 -2.32
N ASN A 8 -11.40 -3.92 -1.05
CA ASN A 8 -11.69 -3.04 0.07
C ASN A 8 -10.43 -2.45 0.69
N TYR A 9 -9.25 -2.99 0.37
CA TYR A 9 -7.98 -2.58 0.93
C TYR A 9 -6.90 -2.48 -0.15
N LEU A 10 -6.00 -1.53 0.01
CA LEU A 10 -4.90 -1.26 -0.93
C LEU A 10 -3.62 -0.98 -0.14
N ILE A 11 -2.52 -1.55 -0.60
CA ILE A 11 -1.17 -1.22 -0.15
C ILE A 11 -0.42 -0.61 -1.34
N LYS A 12 0.15 0.58 -1.16
CA LYS A 12 1.06 1.21 -2.13
C LYS A 12 2.46 1.20 -1.56
N ILE A 13 3.43 0.81 -2.38
CA ILE A 13 4.86 0.93 -2.07
C ILE A 13 5.41 2.06 -2.91
N ILE A 14 6.03 3.03 -2.24
CA ILE A 14 6.56 4.25 -2.84
C ILE A 14 8.05 4.28 -2.56
N SER A 15 8.88 4.49 -3.58
CA SER A 15 10.29 4.80 -3.37
C SER A 15 10.41 6.25 -2.88
N LYS A 16 11.26 6.50 -1.89
CA LYS A 16 11.60 7.86 -1.46
C LYS A 16 12.38 8.63 -2.52
N GLU A 17 12.96 7.94 -3.51
CA GLU A 17 13.52 8.59 -4.69
C GLU A 17 12.39 9.25 -5.48
N LYS A 18 12.49 10.57 -5.61
CA LYS A 18 11.55 11.37 -6.39
C LYS A 18 11.85 11.23 -7.87
N ILE A 19 10.82 11.06 -8.69
CA ILE A 19 10.95 11.17 -10.14
C ILE A 19 10.67 12.63 -10.50
N ILE A 20 11.57 13.23 -11.26
CA ILE A 20 11.37 14.56 -11.84
C ILE A 20 10.88 14.37 -13.27
N TYR A 21 9.70 14.89 -13.57
CA TYR A 21 9.16 14.92 -14.93
C TYR A 21 8.61 16.33 -15.19
N GLU A 22 9.03 16.96 -16.29
CA GLU A 22 8.60 18.33 -16.65
C GLU A 22 8.74 19.33 -15.48
N ASN A 23 9.90 19.36 -14.82
CA ASN A 23 10.20 20.18 -13.64
C ASN A 23 9.25 19.98 -12.44
N THR A 24 8.47 18.90 -12.44
CA THR A 24 7.54 18.56 -11.36
C THR A 24 8.01 17.29 -10.66
N GLU A 25 8.02 17.31 -9.32
CA GLU A 25 8.38 16.16 -8.49
C GLU A 25 7.18 15.23 -8.29
N TYR A 26 7.35 13.97 -8.63
CA TYR A 26 6.33 12.93 -8.43
C TYR A 26 6.83 11.86 -7.46
N LYS A 27 5.88 11.34 -6.67
CA LYS A 27 6.12 10.14 -5.86
C LYS A 27 6.26 8.94 -6.79
N ASN A 28 7.37 8.21 -6.66
CA ASN A 28 7.64 7.03 -7.45
C ASN A 28 6.90 5.81 -6.88
N ILE A 29 5.72 5.50 -7.43
CA ILE A 29 4.95 4.31 -7.02
C ILE A 29 5.54 3.08 -7.71
N ILE A 30 6.27 2.26 -6.95
CA ILE A 30 6.93 1.06 -7.47
C ILE A 30 6.02 -0.19 -7.45
N ALA A 31 5.02 -0.22 -6.56
CA ALA A 31 4.08 -1.35 -6.50
C ALA A 31 2.73 -0.96 -5.89
N LYS A 32 1.68 -1.69 -6.31
CA LYS A 32 0.31 -1.59 -5.78
C LYS A 32 -0.25 -2.99 -5.54
N PHE A 33 -0.85 -3.23 -4.38
CA PHE A 33 -1.44 -4.50 -4.00
C PHE A 33 -2.86 -4.30 -3.47
N CYS A 34 -3.84 -4.91 -4.12
CA CYS A 34 -5.25 -4.80 -3.76
C CYS A 34 -5.73 -6.07 -3.05
N TYR A 35 -6.57 -5.90 -2.02
CA TYR A 35 -7.12 -7.01 -1.24
C TYR A 35 -8.62 -6.78 -1.01
N SER A 36 -9.40 -7.85 -1.10
CA SER A 36 -10.85 -7.78 -0.84
C SER A 36 -11.17 -7.92 0.65
N ASP A 37 -10.36 -8.68 1.39
CA ASP A 37 -10.58 -8.96 2.81
C ASP A 37 -9.47 -8.43 3.73
N LYS A 38 -9.84 -8.18 4.98
CA LYS A 38 -8.94 -7.60 5.99
C LYS A 38 -7.83 -8.58 6.42
N ARG A 39 -8.06 -9.89 6.31
CA ARG A 39 -7.13 -10.92 6.81
C ARG A 39 -5.95 -11.07 5.85
N THR A 40 -6.21 -11.21 4.56
CA THR A 40 -5.19 -11.26 3.51
C THR A 40 -4.46 -9.93 3.40
N PHE A 41 -5.16 -8.80 3.58
CA PHE A 41 -4.54 -7.48 3.68
C PHE A 41 -3.50 -7.42 4.81
N LYS A 42 -3.82 -7.88 6.02
CA LYS A 42 -2.87 -7.90 7.14
C LYS A 42 -1.66 -8.81 6.87
N GLN A 43 -1.89 -10.00 6.32
CA GLN A 43 -0.82 -10.94 5.98
C GLN A 43 0.08 -10.39 4.86
N GLY A 44 -0.53 -9.77 3.85
CA GLY A 44 0.18 -9.09 2.76
C GLY A 44 1.02 -7.92 3.28
N TYR A 45 0.43 -7.08 4.14
CA TYR A 45 1.14 -5.99 4.81
C TYR A 45 2.34 -6.49 5.61
N GLU A 46 2.21 -7.58 6.37
CA GLU A 46 3.35 -8.14 7.11
C GLU A 46 4.47 -8.63 6.19
N LYS A 47 4.15 -9.32 5.10
CA LYS A 47 5.15 -9.78 4.12
C LYS A 47 5.83 -8.60 3.43
N LEU A 48 5.06 -7.60 3.01
CA LEU A 48 5.56 -6.41 2.33
C LEU A 48 6.38 -5.53 3.29
N SER A 49 5.97 -5.39 4.54
CA SER A 49 6.72 -4.65 5.56
C SER A 49 8.07 -5.28 5.86
N LYS A 50 8.22 -6.61 5.75
CA LYS A 50 9.52 -7.29 5.87
C LYS A 50 10.37 -7.10 4.62
N LYS A 51 9.75 -7.18 3.44
CA LYS A 51 10.44 -7.04 2.14
C LYS A 51 10.92 -5.61 1.88
N TYR A 52 10.09 -4.63 2.23
CA TYR A 52 10.33 -3.19 2.05
C TYR A 52 10.52 -2.53 3.42
N ASN A 53 11.34 -3.14 4.28
CA ASN A 53 11.71 -2.60 5.59
C ASN A 53 12.80 -1.52 5.50
N ASP A 54 13.34 -1.30 4.31
CA ASP A 54 14.44 -0.37 4.09
C ASP A 54 13.97 1.08 4.20
N GLU A 55 14.85 1.97 4.68
CA GLU A 55 14.55 3.39 4.84
C GLU A 55 14.24 4.08 3.49
N GLN A 56 14.59 3.43 2.38
CA GLN A 56 14.35 3.91 1.02
C GLN A 56 12.90 3.79 0.56
N TYR A 57 12.05 3.02 1.26
CA TYR A 57 10.67 2.78 0.85
C TYR A 57 9.65 3.29 1.86
N GLU A 58 8.52 3.79 1.35
CA GLU A 58 7.34 4.17 2.12
C GLU A 58 6.18 3.24 1.76
N ILE A 59 5.58 2.63 2.78
CA ILE A 59 4.38 1.78 2.63
C ILE A 59 3.16 2.59 3.08
N LEU A 60 2.23 2.85 2.15
CA LEU A 60 0.95 3.49 2.44
C LEU A 60 -0.19 2.46 2.35
N THR A 61 -1.16 2.58 3.26
CA THR A 61 -2.29 1.68 3.38
C THR A 61 -3.60 2.44 3.21
N TYR A 62 -4.53 1.90 2.42
CA TYR A 62 -5.83 2.52 2.15
C TYR A 62 -6.96 1.51 2.35
N GLN A 63 -8.12 2.03 2.73
CA GLN A 63 -9.38 1.29 2.82
C GLN A 63 -10.46 1.98 1.99
N LYS A 64 -11.23 1.19 1.24
CA LYS A 64 -12.40 1.66 0.49
C LYS A 64 -13.61 1.74 1.43
N ILE A 65 -14.20 2.91 1.56
CA ILE A 65 -15.42 3.18 2.32
C ILE A 65 -16.40 3.89 1.39
N ARG A 66 -17.61 3.35 1.21
CA ARG A 66 -18.64 3.92 0.32
C ARG A 66 -18.08 4.33 -1.06
N ARG A 67 -17.29 3.43 -1.67
CA ARG A 67 -16.61 3.59 -2.98
C ARG A 67 -15.44 4.57 -3.04
N SER A 68 -15.13 5.28 -1.96
CA SER A 68 -13.98 6.19 -1.89
C SER A 68 -12.82 5.58 -1.11
N TRP A 69 -11.58 5.87 -1.51
CA TRP A 69 -10.38 5.40 -0.84
C TRP A 69 -9.93 6.39 0.24
N TYR A 70 -9.71 5.88 1.44
CA TYR A 70 -9.20 6.66 2.57
C TYR A 70 -7.90 6.05 3.06
N GLU A 71 -6.91 6.88 3.34
CA GLU A 71 -5.68 6.42 4.01
C GLU A 71 -6.05 5.89 5.39
N CYS A 72 -5.61 4.68 5.69
CA CYS A 72 -5.92 4.02 6.95
C CYS A 72 -4.65 3.76 7.74
N PRO A 73 -4.71 3.78 9.09
CA PRO A 73 -3.54 3.51 9.90
C PRO A 73 -2.97 2.12 9.60
N LYS A 74 -1.63 2.07 9.52
CA LYS A 74 -0.88 0.84 9.29
C LYS A 74 -1.33 -0.25 10.26
N PRO A 75 -1.59 -1.49 9.80
CA PRO A 75 -1.95 -2.58 10.68
C PRO A 75 -0.94 -2.72 11.83
N ARG A 76 -1.43 -2.75 13.07
CA ARG A 76 -0.60 -3.11 14.23
C ARG A 76 -0.17 -4.56 14.09
N ILE A 77 1.02 -4.79 13.54
CA ILE A 77 1.66 -6.11 13.55
C ILE A 77 2.36 -6.23 14.90
N ARG A 78 1.95 -7.21 15.71
CA ARG A 78 2.79 -7.67 16.82
C ARG A 78 3.92 -8.48 16.21
N ILE A 79 5.06 -7.84 15.94
CA ILE A 79 6.28 -8.56 15.62
C ILE A 79 6.70 -9.21 16.95
N LYS A 80 6.47 -10.52 17.09
CA LYS A 80 7.08 -11.26 18.20
C LYS A 80 8.58 -11.23 17.97
N LYS A 81 9.28 -10.64 18.94
CA LYS A 81 10.75 -10.63 19.04
C LYS A 81 11.25 -12.04 19.32
#